data_AF-A0A2D9INZ7-F1
#
_entry.id   AF-A0A2D9INZ7-F1
#
_cell.length_a   1.000
_cell.length_b   1.000
_cell.length_c   1.000
_cell.angle_alpha   90.00
_cell.angle_beta   90.00
_cell.angle_gamma   90.00
#
_symmetry.space_group_name_H-M   'P 1'
#
loop_
_entity.id
_entity.type
_entity.pdbx_description
1 polymer ?
#
loop_
_entity_poly.entity_id
_entity_poly.type
_entity_poly.pdbx_seq_one_letter_code
_entity_poly.pdbx_strand_id
1 'polypeptide(L)'
;MSLLEDLVSGDGLSSLHSIIWIGLGVWALIGTLFYIPAKRKQDKINELEAVWPDVLADLAEELRAGMGVESALDAIASGRNDRMGLFLREAVKRMRDDGFGMAMRDFAKQTESPMIIRIVSILNVALGSSGSFATTLENISEEFWEIYMLRKERITKTQSTAN
;
A
#
# COMPACT_ATOMS: atom_id res chain seq x y z
N MET A 1 57.27 -5.56 -12.24
CA MET A 1 57.21 -4.86 -13.54
C MET A 1 56.23 -5.49 -14.53
N SER A 2 55.73 -6.72 -14.31
CA SER A 2 54.80 -7.39 -15.23
C SER A 2 53.36 -6.85 -15.24
N LEU A 3 52.85 -6.32 -14.13
CA LEU A 3 51.47 -5.81 -14.05
C LEU A 3 51.24 -4.49 -14.81
N LEU A 4 52.31 -3.74 -15.09
CA LEU A 4 52.24 -2.46 -15.82
C LEU A 4 52.46 -2.63 -17.32
N GLU A 5 53.20 -3.66 -17.75
CA GLU A 5 53.44 -3.97 -19.17
C GLU A 5 52.23 -4.68 -19.82
N ASP A 6 51.50 -5.51 -19.08
CA ASP A 6 50.24 -6.12 -19.54
C ASP A 6 49.12 -5.07 -19.72
N LEU A 7 49.14 -3.99 -18.93
CA LEU A 7 48.14 -2.92 -18.99
C LEU A 7 48.29 -2.01 -20.23
N VAL A 8 49.52 -1.88 -20.73
CA VAL A 8 49.90 -1.00 -21.85
C VAL A 8 49.92 -1.74 -23.19
N SER A 9 50.02 -3.08 -23.17
CA SER A 9 49.86 -3.90 -24.37
C SER A 9 48.38 -3.92 -24.81
N GLY A 10 48.13 -3.84 -26.12
CA GLY A 10 46.78 -3.69 -26.69
C GLY A 10 45.74 -4.74 -26.26
N ASP A 11 46.18 -5.88 -25.74
CA ASP A 11 45.32 -6.92 -25.15
C ASP A 11 44.79 -6.57 -23.74
N GLY A 12 45.56 -5.86 -22.90
CA GLY A 12 45.16 -5.52 -21.53
C GLY A 12 44.00 -4.53 -21.47
N LEU A 13 43.92 -3.59 -22.42
CA LEU A 13 42.84 -2.60 -22.50
C LEU A 13 41.50 -3.24 -22.88
N SER A 14 41.52 -4.24 -23.78
CA SER A 14 40.32 -5.01 -24.14
C SER A 14 39.85 -5.91 -23.00
N SER A 15 40.79 -6.52 -22.26
CA SER A 15 40.52 -7.35 -21.10
C SER A 15 39.88 -6.52 -19.96
N LEU A 16 40.43 -5.34 -19.65
CA LEU A 16 39.85 -4.41 -18.67
C LEU A 16 38.43 -3.95 -19.04
N HIS A 17 38.21 -3.60 -20.31
CA HIS A 17 36.87 -3.24 -20.77
C HIS A 17 35.88 -4.39 -20.60
N SER A 18 36.26 -5.61 -20.93
CA SER A 18 35.38 -6.78 -20.77
C SER A 18 35.01 -7.04 -19.31
N ILE A 19 35.96 -6.89 -18.37
CA ILE A 19 35.72 -7.05 -16.93
C ILE A 19 34.73 -5.99 -16.41
N ILE A 20 34.87 -4.74 -16.85
CA ILE A 20 33.98 -3.64 -16.45
C ILE A 20 32.55 -3.87 -16.97
N TRP A 21 32.40 -4.29 -18.22
CA TRP A 21 31.09 -4.60 -18.81
C TRP A 21 30.41 -5.80 -18.13
N ILE A 22 31.19 -6.84 -17.78
CA ILE A 22 30.68 -7.98 -17.01
C ILE A 22 30.24 -7.53 -15.61
N GLY A 23 31.04 -6.71 -14.93
CA GLY A 23 30.69 -6.16 -13.61
C GLY A 23 29.41 -5.33 -13.64
N LEU A 24 29.24 -4.46 -14.65
CA LEU A 24 28.02 -3.69 -14.86
C LEU A 24 26.82 -4.58 -15.17
N GLY A 25 27.00 -5.61 -15.99
CA GLY A 25 25.96 -6.59 -16.31
C GLY A 25 25.48 -7.33 -15.07
N VAL A 26 26.39 -7.78 -14.21
CA VAL A 26 26.07 -8.44 -12.94
C VAL A 26 25.33 -7.48 -11.99
N TRP A 27 25.80 -6.23 -11.87
CA TRP A 27 25.12 -5.20 -11.06
C TRP A 27 23.71 -4.87 -11.56
N ALA A 28 23.51 -4.78 -12.87
CA ALA A 28 22.22 -4.54 -13.48
C ALA A 28 21.24 -5.72 -13.25
N LEU A 29 21.73 -6.96 -13.34
CA LEU A 29 20.94 -8.16 -13.05
C LEU A 29 20.53 -8.22 -11.57
N ILE A 30 21.46 -7.96 -10.66
CA ILE A 30 21.18 -7.89 -9.22
C ILE A 30 20.15 -6.79 -8.94
N GLY A 31 20.37 -5.58 -9.46
CA GLY A 31 19.45 -4.45 -9.29
C GLY A 31 18.04 -4.79 -9.78
N THR A 32 17.92 -5.42 -10.94
CA THR A 32 16.64 -5.83 -11.52
C THR A 32 15.94 -6.90 -10.68
N LEU A 33 16.69 -7.88 -10.17
CA LEU A 33 16.18 -8.96 -9.32
C LEU A 33 15.55 -8.43 -8.04
N PHE A 34 16.14 -7.41 -7.42
CA PHE A 34 15.62 -6.78 -6.19
C PHE A 34 14.54 -5.71 -6.47
N TYR A 35 14.64 -4.99 -7.59
CA TYR A 35 13.70 -3.90 -7.92
C TYR A 35 12.29 -4.39 -8.28
N ILE A 36 12.19 -5.46 -9.09
CA ILE A 36 10.89 -6.01 -9.52
C ILE A 36 9.99 -6.42 -8.35
N PRO A 37 10.44 -7.24 -7.37
CA PRO A 37 9.58 -7.65 -6.25
C PRO A 37 9.24 -6.46 -5.33
N ALA A 38 10.17 -5.53 -5.11
CA ALA A 38 9.92 -4.34 -4.32
C ALA A 38 8.83 -3.46 -4.94
N LYS A 39 8.91 -3.22 -6.26
CA LYS A 39 7.89 -2.45 -6.99
C LYS A 39 6.53 -3.14 -6.96
N ARG A 40 6.46 -4.43 -7.23
CA ARG A 40 5.20 -5.21 -7.17
C ARG A 40 4.55 -5.16 -5.79
N LYS A 41 5.35 -5.17 -4.72
CA LYS A 41 4.85 -5.01 -3.36
C LYS A 41 4.28 -3.61 -3.13
N GLN A 42 4.95 -2.58 -3.62
CA GLN A 42 4.46 -1.21 -3.51
C GLN A 42 3.18 -0.99 -4.32
N ASP A 43 3.10 -1.51 -5.54
CA ASP A 43 1.91 -1.40 -6.40
C ASP A 43 0.69 -2.03 -5.71
N LYS A 44 0.90 -3.17 -5.07
CA LYS A 44 -0.08 -3.89 -4.25
C LYS A 44 -0.58 -3.09 -3.05
N ILE A 45 0.29 -2.31 -2.40
CA ILE A 45 -0.08 -1.43 -1.28
C ILE A 45 -0.82 -0.21 -1.81
N ASN A 46 -0.34 0.38 -2.90
CA ASN A 46 -0.94 1.55 -3.54
C ASN A 46 -2.38 1.26 -4.02
N GLU A 47 -2.64 0.05 -4.53
CA GLU A 47 -3.98 -0.39 -4.91
C GLU A 47 -4.95 -0.36 -3.71
N LEU A 48 -4.51 -0.88 -2.56
CA LEU A 48 -5.32 -0.87 -1.33
C LEU A 48 -5.52 0.55 -0.80
N GLU A 49 -4.45 1.37 -0.77
CA GLU A 49 -4.52 2.76 -0.31
C GLU A 49 -5.40 3.64 -1.20
N ALA A 50 -5.47 3.38 -2.51
CA ALA A 50 -6.30 4.13 -3.43
C ALA A 50 -7.80 3.90 -3.22
N VAL A 51 -8.17 2.70 -2.79
CA VAL A 51 -9.55 2.26 -2.61
C VAL A 51 -10.05 2.47 -1.18
N TRP A 52 -9.14 2.51 -0.23
CA TRP A 52 -9.46 2.64 1.19
C TRP A 52 -10.34 3.85 1.55
N PRO A 53 -10.17 5.05 0.95
CA PRO A 53 -11.07 6.19 1.19
C PRO A 53 -12.52 5.88 0.84
N ASP A 54 -12.77 5.23 -0.30
CA ASP A 54 -14.12 4.86 -0.75
C ASP A 54 -14.76 3.91 0.28
N VAL A 55 -14.00 2.93 0.79
CA VAL A 55 -14.48 2.02 1.84
C VAL A 55 -14.87 2.76 3.12
N LEU A 56 -14.13 3.80 3.50
CA LEU A 56 -14.43 4.60 4.69
C LEU A 56 -15.68 5.47 4.49
N ALA A 57 -15.86 6.02 3.29
CA ALA A 57 -17.04 6.80 2.94
C ALA A 57 -18.30 5.93 2.94
N ASP A 58 -18.25 4.78 2.26
CA ASP A 58 -19.35 3.80 2.24
C ASP A 58 -19.68 3.35 3.68
N LEU A 59 -18.65 3.07 4.50
CA LEU A 59 -18.86 2.67 5.89
C LEU A 59 -19.48 3.79 6.72
N ALA A 60 -19.09 5.06 6.51
CA ALA A 60 -19.69 6.19 7.21
C ALA A 60 -21.18 6.35 6.85
N GLU A 61 -21.52 6.21 5.56
CA GLU A 61 -22.90 6.27 5.08
C GLU A 61 -23.77 5.18 5.72
N GLU A 62 -23.30 3.93 5.72
CA GLU A 62 -24.05 2.79 6.27
C GLU A 62 -24.21 2.88 7.80
N LEU A 63 -23.18 3.33 8.51
CA LEU A 63 -23.28 3.56 9.95
C LEU A 63 -24.24 4.71 10.29
N ARG A 64 -24.26 5.76 9.48
CA ARG A 64 -25.21 6.88 9.64
C ARG A 64 -26.65 6.46 9.37
N ALA A 65 -26.85 5.50 8.46
CA ALA A 65 -28.13 4.84 8.25
C ALA A 65 -28.56 3.96 9.45
N GLY A 66 -27.72 3.83 10.48
CA GLY A 66 -27.99 3.07 11.70
C GLY A 66 -27.58 1.61 11.60
N MET A 67 -26.85 1.22 10.55
CA MET A 67 -26.35 -0.14 10.40
C MET A 67 -25.24 -0.41 11.41
N GLY A 68 -25.18 -1.64 11.94
CA GLY A 68 -24.08 -2.07 12.80
C GLY A 68 -22.77 -2.20 12.02
N VAL A 69 -21.64 -2.00 12.68
CA VAL A 69 -20.31 -1.97 12.04
C VAL A 69 -19.98 -3.25 11.28
N GLU A 70 -20.30 -4.41 11.85
CA GLU A 70 -20.07 -5.71 11.21
C GLU A 70 -20.93 -5.88 9.96
N SER A 71 -22.22 -5.52 10.04
CA SER A 71 -23.16 -5.61 8.91
C SER A 71 -22.80 -4.64 7.79
N ALA A 72 -22.43 -3.41 8.14
CA ALA A 72 -22.01 -2.40 7.17
C ALA A 72 -20.74 -2.85 6.44
N LEU A 73 -19.76 -3.37 7.18
CA LEU A 73 -18.54 -3.88 6.58
C LEU A 73 -18.80 -5.12 5.71
N ASP A 74 -19.71 -6.02 6.11
CA ASP A 74 -20.11 -7.19 5.32
C ASP A 74 -20.79 -6.79 4.00
N ALA A 75 -21.65 -5.77 4.03
CA ALA A 75 -22.31 -5.23 2.84
C ALA A 75 -21.27 -4.68 1.84
N ILE A 76 -20.33 -3.86 2.33
CA ILE A 76 -19.24 -3.31 1.50
C ILE A 76 -18.36 -4.43 0.98
N ALA A 77 -17.95 -5.38 1.83
CA ALA A 77 -17.09 -6.50 1.46
C ALA A 77 -17.73 -7.40 0.38
N SER A 78 -19.05 -7.60 0.46
CA SER A 78 -19.82 -8.40 -0.49
C SER A 78 -19.97 -7.70 -1.84
N GLY A 79 -20.11 -6.37 -1.87
CA GLY A 79 -20.21 -5.57 -3.10
C GLY A 79 -18.91 -5.44 -3.90
N ARG A 80 -17.76 -5.76 -3.30
CA ARG A 80 -16.43 -5.55 -3.90
C ARG A 80 -15.79 -6.83 -4.43
N ASN A 81 -15.32 -6.82 -5.68
CA ASN A 81 -14.61 -7.94 -6.31
C ASN A 81 -13.09 -7.74 -6.44
N ASP A 82 -12.57 -6.66 -5.85
CA ASP A 82 -11.15 -6.32 -5.87
C ASP A 82 -10.40 -6.93 -4.67
N ARG A 83 -9.09 -6.65 -4.63
CA ARG A 83 -8.22 -7.16 -3.57
C ARG A 83 -8.61 -6.64 -2.20
N MET A 84 -9.12 -5.41 -2.10
CA MET A 84 -9.66 -4.86 -0.85
C MET A 84 -10.85 -5.69 -0.37
N GLY A 85 -11.79 -6.02 -1.26
CA GLY A 85 -12.93 -6.90 -0.96
C GLY A 85 -12.51 -8.24 -0.35
N LEU A 86 -11.44 -8.87 -0.87
CA LEU A 86 -10.91 -10.11 -0.29
C LEU A 86 -10.44 -9.95 1.16
N PHE A 87 -9.68 -8.89 1.46
CA PHE A 87 -9.22 -8.63 2.82
C PHE A 87 -10.37 -8.26 3.77
N LEU A 88 -11.35 -7.50 3.28
CA LEU A 88 -12.53 -7.11 4.05
C LEU A 88 -13.41 -8.31 4.40
N ARG A 89 -13.69 -9.21 3.44
CA ARG A 89 -14.47 -10.44 3.69
C ARG A 89 -13.82 -11.30 4.76
N GLU A 90 -12.50 -11.45 4.68
CA GLU A 90 -11.76 -12.22 5.65
C GLU A 90 -11.72 -11.53 7.03
N ALA A 91 -11.69 -10.20 7.07
CA ALA A 91 -11.86 -9.43 8.30
C ALA A 91 -13.25 -9.68 8.92
N VAL A 92 -14.32 -9.51 8.14
CA VAL A 92 -15.72 -9.72 8.57
C VAL A 92 -15.93 -11.13 9.09
N LYS A 93 -15.36 -12.14 8.42
CA LYS A 93 -15.41 -13.52 8.88
C LYS A 93 -14.81 -13.68 10.28
N ARG A 94 -13.64 -13.09 10.53
CA ARG A 94 -12.97 -13.11 11.83
C ARG A 94 -13.68 -12.27 12.90
N MET A 95 -14.41 -11.22 12.53
CA MET A 95 -15.14 -10.39 13.50
C MET A 95 -16.13 -11.19 14.33
N ARG A 96 -16.75 -12.21 13.72
CA ARG A 96 -17.73 -13.08 14.40
C ARG A 96 -17.12 -13.88 15.55
N ASP A 97 -15.84 -14.23 15.45
CA ASP A 97 -15.14 -15.07 16.42
C ASP A 97 -14.32 -14.24 17.41
N ASP A 98 -13.57 -13.24 16.92
CA ASP A 98 -12.55 -12.51 17.68
C ASP A 98 -12.96 -11.07 18.05
N GLY A 99 -14.10 -10.59 17.52
CA GLY A 99 -14.60 -9.23 17.65
C GLY A 99 -13.91 -8.22 16.71
N PHE A 100 -14.59 -7.10 16.47
CA PHE A 100 -14.15 -6.04 15.54
C PHE A 100 -12.70 -5.59 15.74
N GLY A 101 -12.32 -5.32 17.00
CA GLY A 101 -11.01 -4.75 17.31
C GLY A 101 -9.83 -5.62 16.89
N MET A 102 -9.93 -6.93 17.13
CA MET A 102 -8.87 -7.89 16.77
C MET A 102 -8.88 -8.15 15.27
N ALA A 103 -10.05 -8.43 14.70
CA ALA A 103 -10.20 -8.71 13.27
C ALA A 103 -9.69 -7.55 12.39
N MET A 104 -10.00 -6.30 12.76
CA MET A 104 -9.51 -5.14 12.01
C MET A 104 -8.01 -4.91 12.19
N ARG A 105 -7.46 -5.14 13.38
CA ARG A 105 -5.99 -5.06 13.58
C ARG A 105 -5.25 -6.03 12.66
N ASP A 106 -5.76 -7.24 12.51
CA ASP A 106 -5.13 -8.25 11.66
C ASP A 106 -5.36 -7.99 10.17
N PHE A 107 -6.53 -7.49 9.79
CA PHE A 107 -6.77 -6.91 8.47
C PHE A 107 -5.70 -5.86 8.13
N ALA A 108 -5.50 -4.87 9.01
CA ALA A 108 -4.58 -3.78 8.74
C ALA A 108 -3.13 -4.26 8.57
N LYS A 109 -2.68 -5.22 9.40
CA LYS A 109 -1.36 -5.85 9.25
C LYS A 109 -1.21 -6.56 7.90
N GLN A 110 -2.24 -7.25 7.43
CA GLN A 110 -2.21 -7.97 6.16
C GLN A 110 -2.14 -7.06 4.93
N THR A 111 -2.64 -5.82 5.04
CA THR A 111 -2.50 -4.83 3.97
C THR A 111 -1.07 -4.31 3.81
N GLU A 112 -0.23 -4.44 4.85
CA GLU A 112 1.12 -3.88 4.95
C GLU A 112 1.21 -2.37 4.68
N SER A 113 0.07 -1.66 4.73
CA SER A 113 0.01 -0.20 4.55
C SER A 113 0.08 0.51 5.91
N PRO A 114 1.09 1.36 6.14
CA PRO A 114 1.16 2.19 7.36
C PRO A 114 -0.06 3.11 7.51
N MET A 115 -0.64 3.55 6.39
CA MET A 115 -1.82 4.42 6.34
C MET A 115 -3.06 3.69 6.84
N ILE A 116 -3.32 2.48 6.35
CA ILE A 116 -4.46 1.65 6.79
C ILE A 116 -4.28 1.25 8.27
N ILE A 117 -3.07 0.85 8.68
CA ILE A 117 -2.75 0.52 10.08
C ILE A 117 -3.09 1.68 11.02
N ARG A 118 -2.71 2.90 10.64
CA ARG A 118 -2.98 4.09 11.47
C ARG A 118 -4.47 4.35 11.62
N ILE A 119 -5.24 4.32 10.53
CA ILE A 119 -6.69 4.54 10.61
C ILE A 119 -7.36 3.48 11.46
N VAL A 120 -7.08 2.22 11.19
CA VAL A 120 -7.70 1.12 11.93
C VAL A 120 -7.40 1.23 13.42
N SER A 121 -6.20 1.68 13.80
CA SER A 121 -5.89 1.97 15.19
C SER A 121 -6.78 3.06 15.79
N ILE A 122 -7.00 4.16 15.06
CA ILE A 122 -7.89 5.26 15.49
C ILE A 122 -9.33 4.77 15.63
N LEU A 123 -9.83 4.04 14.62
CA LEU A 123 -11.19 3.46 14.63
C LEU A 123 -11.40 2.52 15.81
N ASN A 124 -10.42 1.67 16.13
CA ASN A 124 -10.52 0.75 17.27
C ASN A 124 -10.53 1.49 18.61
N VAL A 125 -9.78 2.59 18.74
CA VAL A 125 -9.85 3.44 19.93
C VAL A 125 -11.23 4.09 20.01
N ALA A 126 -11.73 4.63 18.90
CA ALA A 126 -13.03 5.30 18.82
C ALA A 126 -14.22 4.36 19.08
N LEU A 127 -14.12 3.07 18.76
CA LEU A 127 -15.14 2.08 19.14
C LEU A 127 -15.12 1.77 20.63
N GLY A 128 -13.93 1.68 21.23
CA GLY A 128 -13.78 1.43 22.65
C GLY A 128 -14.20 2.60 23.52
N SER A 129 -14.07 3.83 23.01
CA SER A 129 -14.54 5.06 23.64
C SER A 129 -15.91 5.43 23.06
N SER A 130 -16.99 5.21 23.80
CA SER A 130 -18.41 5.41 23.43
C SER A 130 -18.85 6.80 22.90
N GLY A 131 -17.93 7.71 22.57
CA GLY A 131 -18.17 9.02 21.98
C GLY A 131 -18.02 9.04 20.46
N SER A 132 -19.05 8.57 19.76
CA SER A 132 -19.28 8.71 18.31
C SER A 132 -18.23 8.12 17.36
N PHE A 133 -18.25 6.78 17.25
CA PHE A 133 -17.56 6.04 16.21
C PHE A 133 -17.91 6.54 14.79
N ALA A 134 -19.18 6.83 14.52
CA ALA A 134 -19.63 7.37 13.25
C ALA A 134 -19.02 8.76 12.95
N THR A 135 -18.94 9.66 13.94
CA THR A 135 -18.28 10.97 13.75
C THR A 135 -16.79 10.82 13.53
N THR A 136 -16.12 9.90 14.23
CA THR A 136 -14.69 9.66 14.01
C THR A 136 -14.42 9.11 12.62
N LEU A 137 -15.28 8.21 12.14
CA LEU A 137 -15.19 7.67 10.79
C LEU A 137 -15.44 8.74 9.72
N GLU A 138 -16.44 9.60 9.89
CA GLU A 138 -16.74 10.72 8.98
C GLU A 138 -15.51 11.63 8.83
N ASN A 139 -14.95 12.10 9.94
CA ASN A 139 -13.79 12.99 9.94
C ASN A 139 -12.59 12.35 9.22
N ILE A 140 -12.36 11.05 9.42
CA ILE A 140 -11.29 10.33 8.74
C ILE A 140 -11.59 10.19 7.25
N SER A 141 -12.84 9.91 6.87
CA SER A 141 -13.23 9.78 5.46
C SER A 141 -13.02 11.08 4.69
N GLU A 142 -13.41 12.22 5.26
CA GLU A 142 -13.22 13.56 4.67
C GLU A 142 -11.73 13.93 4.57
N GLU A 143 -10.96 13.72 5.65
CA GLU A 143 -9.51 13.97 5.67
C GLU A 143 -8.80 13.13 4.59
N PHE A 144 -9.24 11.89 4.39
CA PHE A 144 -8.67 11.00 3.40
C PHE A 144 -9.02 11.38 1.97
N TRP A 145 -10.25 11.84 1.74
CA TRP A 145 -10.66 12.35 0.44
C TRP A 145 -9.79 13.55 0.01
N GLU A 146 -9.54 14.49 0.94
CA GLU A 146 -8.68 15.65 0.68
C GLU A 146 -7.23 15.22 0.38
N ILE A 147 -6.64 14.36 1.21
CA ILE A 147 -5.27 13.87 1.02
C ILE A 147 -5.12 13.10 -0.30
N TYR A 148 -6.10 12.27 -0.66
CA TYR A 148 -6.10 11.51 -1.91
C TYR A 148 -6.11 12.44 -3.12
N MET A 149 -7.01 13.43 -3.14
CA MET A 149 -7.10 14.40 -4.22
C MET A 149 -5.79 15.21 -4.37
N LEU A 150 -5.17 15.62 -3.26
CA LEU A 150 -3.87 16.30 -3.26
C LEU A 150 -2.72 15.43 -3.79
N ARG A 151 -2.72 14.11 -3.48
CA ARG A 151 -1.72 13.18 -4.05
C ARG A 151 -1.94 13.00 -5.56
N LYS A 152 -3.19 12.85 -6.00
CA LYS A 152 -3.56 12.69 -7.42
C LYS A 152 -3.17 13.92 -8.25
N GLU A 153 -3.39 15.12 -7.72
CA GLU A 153 -2.95 16.37 -8.36
C GLU A 153 -1.43 16.44 -8.52
N ARG A 154 -0.66 16.03 -7.51
CA ARG A 154 0.80 16.06 -7.58
C ARG A 154 1.36 15.13 -8.65
N ILE A 155 0.81 13.92 -8.77
CA ILE A 155 1.25 12.97 -9.80
C ILE A 155 0.94 13.51 -11.21
N THR A 156 -0.24 14.12 -11.37
CA THR A 156 -0.66 14.71 -12.65
C THR A 156 0.22 15.91 -13.05
N LYS A 157 0.58 16.77 -12.09
CA LYS A 157 1.45 17.92 -12.33
C LYS A 157 2.87 17.50 -12.70
N THR A 158 3.45 16.49 -12.02
CA THR A 158 4.81 16.01 -12.33
C THR A 158 4.89 15.28 -13.68
N GLN A 159 3.83 14.59 -14.10
CA GLN A 159 3.75 13.99 -15.44
C GLN A 159 3.54 15.02 -16.55
N SER A 160 2.81 16.10 -16.28
CA SER A 160 2.59 17.20 -17.25
C SER A 160 3.85 18.02 -17.52
N THR A 161 4.73 18.17 -16.53
CA THR A 161 6.02 18.89 -16.68
C THR A 161 7.16 18.04 -17.24
N ALA A 162 6.92 16.75 -17.52
CA ALA A 162 7.95 15.82 -18.01
C ALA A 162 7.81 15.47 -19.51
N ASN A 163 6.85 16.08 -20.21
CA ASN A 163 6.64 15.94 -21.66
C ASN A 163 7.01 17.23 -22.40
#